data_AF-A0AAD4MXR1-F1
#
_entry.id   AF-A0AAD4MXR1-F1
#
_cell.length_a   1.000
_cell.length_b   1.000
_cell.length_c   1.000
_cell.angle_alpha   90.00
_cell.angle_beta   90.00
_cell.angle_gamma   90.00
#
_symmetry.space_group_name_H-M   'P 1'
#
loop_
_entity.id
_entity.type
_entity.pdbx_description
1 polymer ?
#
loop_
_entity_poly.entity_id
_entity_poly.type
_entity_poly.pdbx_seq_one_letter_code
_entity_poly.pdbx_strand_id
1 'polypeptide(L)'
;MAFTFAAFCYLVALIAVAFCIFFAIYTVICVDELRTDYKNPIEQCKNLNQLILPEYGVHFIFSLLFVFSLQLFAILWNAPLVAYHIHRYLKRPVMSGPGIYDPTTIMNHDQLQKVSREGWVKLGFYLLSFFYYLYAMIYTMVTT
;
A
#
# COMPACT_ATOMS: atom_id res chain seq x y z
N MET A 1 18.76 26.01 11.91
CA MET A 1 17.51 25.34 11.48
C MET A 1 17.71 24.82 10.06
N ALA A 2 18.49 23.75 9.91
CA ALA A 2 18.80 23.20 8.60
C ALA A 2 17.75 22.16 8.24
N PHE A 3 17.07 22.36 7.12
CA PHE A 3 16.19 21.37 6.54
C PHE A 3 17.04 20.14 6.14
N THR A 4 17.07 19.13 7.01
CA THR A 4 17.89 17.93 6.76
C THR A 4 17.25 17.11 5.64
N PHE A 5 18.09 16.41 4.88
CA PHE A 5 17.63 15.50 3.83
C PHE A 5 16.63 14.44 4.37
N ALA A 6 16.81 14.02 5.63
CA ALA A 6 15.89 13.12 6.33
C ALA A 6 14.49 13.75 6.54
N ALA A 7 14.42 15.01 6.99
CA ALA A 7 13.15 15.71 7.16
C ALA A 7 12.40 15.87 5.83
N PHE A 8 13.12 16.16 4.73
CA PHE A 8 12.53 16.16 3.39
C PHE A 8 11.95 14.80 3.01
N CYS A 9 12.70 13.72 3.26
CA CYS A 9 12.26 12.37 2.95
C CYS A 9 10.98 11.99 3.71
N TYR A 10 10.90 12.33 4.99
CA TYR A 10 9.69 12.10 5.78
C TYR A 10 8.50 12.92 5.32
N LEU A 11 8.71 14.17 4.90
CA LEU A 11 7.63 15.01 4.35
C LEU A 11 7.04 14.38 3.09
N VAL A 12 7.90 13.96 2.15
CA VAL A 12 7.46 13.28 0.92
C VAL A 12 6.77 11.96 1.24
N ALA A 13 7.32 11.18 2.18
CA ALA A 13 6.72 9.91 2.61
C ALA A 13 5.34 10.10 3.29
N LEU A 14 5.15 11.19 4.04
CA LEU A 14 3.88 11.51 4.69
C LEU A 14 2.79 11.82 3.66
N ILE A 15 3.13 12.59 2.62
CA ILE A 15 2.22 12.86 1.51
C ILE A 15 1.92 11.56 0.75
N ALA A 16 2.95 10.77 0.43
CA ALA A 16 2.80 9.52 -0.29
C ALA A 16 1.94 8.50 0.47
N VAL A 17 2.14 8.34 1.79
CA VAL A 17 1.34 7.40 2.59
C VAL A 17 -0.11 7.86 2.72
N ALA A 18 -0.40 9.16 2.72
CA ALA A 18 -1.77 9.67 2.70
C ALA A 18 -2.51 9.24 1.41
N PHE A 19 -1.84 9.30 0.25
CA PHE A 19 -2.38 8.75 -0.99
C PHE A 19 -2.56 7.23 -0.93
N CYS A 20 -1.60 6.49 -0.35
CA CYS A 20 -1.74 5.04 -0.14
C CYS A 20 -2.92 4.68 0.76
N ILE A 21 -3.19 5.47 1.82
CA ILE A 21 -4.37 5.27 2.69
C ILE A 21 -5.66 5.40 1.88
N PHE A 22 -5.76 6.43 1.03
CA PHE A 22 -6.93 6.60 0.17
C PHE A 22 -7.13 5.39 -0.77
N PHE A 23 -6.07 4.91 -1.41
CA PHE A 23 -6.14 3.72 -2.26
C PHE A 23 -6.48 2.43 -1.49
N ALA A 24 -5.96 2.29 -0.27
CA ALA A 24 -6.28 1.15 0.60
C ALA A 24 -7.75 1.16 1.02
N ILE A 25 -8.30 2.33 1.38
CA ILE A 25 -9.73 2.48 1.70
C ILE A 25 -10.58 2.13 0.48
N TYR A 26 -10.23 2.65 -0.69
CA TYR A 26 -10.95 2.32 -1.93
C TYR A 26 -10.94 0.81 -2.21
N THR A 27 -9.80 0.15 -2.02
CA THR A 27 -9.67 -1.31 -2.16
C THR A 27 -10.60 -2.05 -1.19
N VAL A 28 -10.66 -1.64 0.08
CA VAL A 28 -11.56 -2.26 1.07
C VAL A 28 -13.02 -2.08 0.68
N ILE A 29 -13.42 -0.88 0.23
CA ILE A 29 -14.80 -0.61 -0.21
C ILE A 29 -15.15 -1.47 -1.43
N CYS A 30 -14.29 -1.55 -2.45
CA CYS A 30 -14.56 -2.39 -3.61
C CYS A 30 -14.72 -3.86 -3.22
N VAL A 31 -13.90 -4.37 -2.30
CA VAL A 31 -14.04 -5.76 -1.82
C VAL A 31 -15.35 -5.98 -1.05
N ASP A 32 -15.81 -4.98 -0.31
CA ASP A 32 -17.11 -5.01 0.39
C ASP A 32 -18.29 -4.95 -0.60
N GLU A 33 -18.19 -4.14 -1.66
CA GLU A 33 -19.16 -4.11 -2.77
C GLU A 33 -19.23 -5.45 -3.51
N LEU A 34 -18.09 -6.15 -3.71
CA LEU A 34 -18.09 -7.51 -4.27
C LEU A 34 -18.78 -8.50 -3.32
N ARG A 35 -18.60 -8.35 -2.01
CA ARG A 35 -19.21 -9.25 -1.01
C ARG A 35 -20.72 -9.10 -0.92
N THR A 36 -21.24 -7.91 -1.23
CA THR A 36 -22.66 -7.58 -1.20
C THR A 36 -23.33 -7.74 -2.59
N ASP A 37 -22.60 -8.26 -3.59
CA ASP A 37 -23.06 -8.47 -4.97
C ASP A 37 -23.65 -7.21 -5.62
N TYR A 38 -23.17 -6.03 -5.24
CA TYR A 38 -23.79 -4.76 -5.67
C TYR A 38 -23.48 -4.38 -7.13
N LYS A 39 -22.39 -4.90 -7.71
CA LYS A 39 -21.93 -4.59 -9.08
C LYS A 39 -21.25 -5.80 -9.73
N ASN A 40 -21.05 -5.71 -11.06
CA ASN A 40 -20.41 -6.76 -11.84
C ASN A 40 -18.93 -6.98 -11.43
N PRO A 41 -18.53 -8.22 -11.06
CA PRO A 41 -17.19 -8.50 -10.55
C PRO A 41 -16.07 -8.26 -11.56
N ILE A 42 -16.38 -8.35 -12.87
CA ILE A 42 -15.43 -8.11 -13.96
C ILE A 42 -15.02 -6.64 -14.02
N GLU A 43 -15.98 -5.72 -13.92
CA GLU A 43 -15.71 -4.29 -13.97
C GLU A 43 -14.98 -3.81 -12.71
N GLN A 44 -15.38 -4.31 -11.53
CA GLN A 44 -14.63 -4.02 -10.30
C GLN A 44 -13.20 -4.55 -10.35
N CYS A 45 -12.97 -5.77 -10.83
CA CYS A 45 -11.61 -6.31 -10.92
C CYS A 45 -10.73 -5.45 -11.82
N LYS A 46 -11.27 -4.95 -12.94
CA LYS A 46 -10.53 -4.05 -13.84
C LYS A 46 -10.16 -2.74 -13.14
N ASN A 47 -11.13 -2.11 -12.45
CA ASN A 47 -10.89 -0.86 -11.72
C ASN A 47 -9.91 -1.07 -10.56
N LEU A 48 -10.14 -2.08 -9.72
CA LEU A 48 -9.29 -2.42 -8.59
C LEU A 48 -7.85 -2.64 -9.03
N ASN A 49 -7.67 -3.35 -10.12
CA ASN A 49 -6.36 -3.69 -10.61
C ASN A 49 -5.60 -2.50 -11.23
N GLN A 50 -6.31 -1.57 -11.88
CA GLN A 50 -5.71 -0.31 -12.33
C GLN A 50 -5.24 0.56 -11.17
N LEU A 51 -5.90 0.50 -10.00
CA LEU A 51 -5.52 1.27 -8.82
C LEU A 51 -4.48 0.59 -7.92
N ILE A 52 -4.38 -0.74 -7.93
CA ILE A 52 -3.43 -1.44 -7.04
C ILE A 52 -1.98 -1.34 -7.53
N LEU A 53 -1.77 -1.24 -8.84
CA LEU A 53 -0.45 -1.03 -9.44
C LEU A 53 0.19 0.30 -9.03
N PRO A 54 -0.50 1.46 -9.12
CA PRO A 54 0.04 2.72 -8.64
C PRO A 54 0.23 2.74 -7.12
N GLU A 55 -0.62 2.08 -6.33
CA GLU A 55 -0.39 1.94 -4.87
C GLU A 55 0.96 1.28 -4.58
N TYR A 56 1.26 0.15 -5.24
CA TYR A 56 2.53 -0.56 -5.05
C TYR A 56 3.71 0.26 -5.55
N GLY A 57 3.54 0.99 -6.67
CA GLY A 57 4.54 1.91 -7.20
C GLY A 57 4.90 3.01 -6.20
N VAL A 58 3.90 3.70 -5.66
CA VAL A 58 4.10 4.76 -4.65
C VAL A 58 4.76 4.18 -3.40
N HIS A 59 4.30 3.01 -2.92
CA HIS A 59 4.87 2.35 -1.76
C HIS A 59 6.35 1.99 -1.93
N PHE A 60 6.70 1.49 -3.12
CA PHE A 60 8.08 1.15 -3.46
C PHE A 60 8.95 2.40 -3.57
N ILE A 61 8.47 3.46 -4.20
CA ILE A 61 9.22 4.72 -4.38
C ILE A 61 9.59 5.34 -3.04
N PHE A 62 8.64 5.50 -2.10
CA PHE A 62 8.98 6.10 -0.81
C PHE A 62 9.84 5.16 0.05
N SER A 63 9.66 3.84 -0.07
CA SER A 63 10.52 2.88 0.63
C SER A 63 11.96 2.96 0.14
N LEU A 64 12.16 3.15 -1.18
CA LEU A 64 13.46 3.35 -1.80
C LEU A 64 14.08 4.69 -1.38
N LEU A 65 13.26 5.74 -1.22
CA LEU A 65 13.68 7.02 -0.66
C LEU A 65 14.28 6.87 0.75
N PHE A 66 13.66 6.04 1.61
CA PHE A 66 14.19 5.76 2.97
C PHE A 66 15.51 4.99 2.97
N VAL A 67 15.75 4.16 1.94
CA VAL A 67 17.05 3.50 1.76
C VAL A 67 18.14 4.54 1.47
N PHE A 68 17.85 5.54 0.64
CA PHE A 68 18.80 6.63 0.38
C PHE A 68 19.02 7.54 1.58
N SER A 69 18.02 7.75 2.44
CA SER A 69 18.18 8.52 3.68
C SER A 69 18.83 7.71 4.83
N LEU A 70 19.20 6.44 4.59
CA LEU A 70 19.83 5.51 5.54
C LEU A 70 19.06 5.37 6.86
N GLN A 71 17.74 5.44 6.80
CA GLN A 71 16.89 5.45 7.98
C GLN A 71 16.51 4.03 8.40
N LEU A 72 17.41 3.37 9.13
CA LEU A 72 17.32 1.94 9.49
C LEU A 72 15.96 1.49 10.03
N PHE A 73 15.37 2.25 10.97
CA PHE A 73 14.09 1.87 11.57
C PHE A 73 12.93 1.92 10.57
N ALA A 74 12.87 2.97 9.75
CA ALA A 74 11.83 3.12 8.73
C ALA A 74 11.96 2.04 7.64
N ILE A 75 13.20 1.69 7.27
CA ILE A 75 13.46 0.60 6.31
C ILE A 75 13.00 -0.74 6.89
N LEU A 76 13.37 -1.06 8.14
CA LEU A 76 12.98 -2.32 8.78
C LEU A 76 11.46 -2.45 8.92
N TRP A 77 10.78 -1.34 9.22
CA TRP A 77 9.32 -1.30 9.33
C TRP A 77 8.62 -1.55 7.99
N ASN A 78 9.09 -0.97 6.88
CA ASN A 78 8.50 -1.14 5.55
C ASN A 78 8.94 -2.42 4.82
N ALA A 79 10.10 -2.98 5.16
CA ALA A 79 10.64 -4.20 4.57
C ALA A 79 9.65 -5.38 4.48
N PRO A 80 8.89 -5.76 5.53
CA PRO A 80 7.94 -6.86 5.44
C PRO A 80 6.82 -6.58 4.43
N LEU A 81 6.32 -5.35 4.34
CA LEU A 81 5.24 -4.99 3.42
C LEU A 81 5.74 -4.98 1.96
N VAL A 82 6.93 -4.44 1.71
CA VAL A 82 7.57 -4.47 0.40
C VAL A 82 7.86 -5.90 -0.04
N ALA A 83 8.41 -6.74 0.84
CA ALA A 83 8.65 -8.15 0.56
C ALA A 83 7.35 -8.89 0.22
N TYR A 84 6.26 -8.59 0.93
CA TYR A 84 4.94 -9.14 0.66
C TYR A 84 4.41 -8.69 -0.72
N HIS A 85 4.54 -7.42 -1.10
CA HIS A 85 4.17 -6.93 -2.43
C HIS A 85 4.96 -7.62 -3.55
N ILE A 86 6.27 -7.80 -3.39
CA ILE A 86 7.13 -8.50 -4.35
C ILE A 86 6.72 -9.97 -4.45
N HIS A 87 6.56 -10.65 -3.33
CA HIS A 87 6.15 -12.06 -3.28
C HIS A 87 4.82 -12.29 -4.00
N ARG A 88 3.87 -11.39 -3.77
CA ARG A 88 2.55 -11.43 -4.40
C ARG A 88 2.61 -11.16 -5.90
N TYR A 89 3.45 -10.23 -6.32
CA TYR A 89 3.65 -9.95 -7.75
C TYR A 89 4.27 -11.15 -8.49
N LEU A 90 5.20 -11.86 -7.84
CA LEU A 90 5.85 -13.06 -8.41
C LEU A 90 4.92 -14.28 -8.48
N LYS A 91 4.07 -14.49 -7.46
CA LYS A 91 3.13 -15.61 -7.39
C LYS A 91 1.82 -15.38 -8.15
N ARG A 92 1.72 -14.33 -8.96
CA ARG A 92 0.52 -14.07 -9.75
C ARG A 92 0.29 -15.19 -10.77
N PRO A 93 -0.95 -15.67 -10.96
CA PRO A 93 -1.27 -16.55 -12.09
C PRO A 93 -1.05 -15.82 -13.41
N VAL A 94 -0.69 -16.56 -14.47
CA VAL A 94 -0.46 -15.98 -15.79
C VAL A 94 -1.82 -15.54 -16.36
N MET A 95 -2.02 -14.23 -16.48
CA MET A 95 -3.24 -13.62 -17.02
C MET A 95 -2.95 -12.93 -18.34
N SER A 96 -3.94 -12.90 -19.23
CA SER A 96 -3.86 -12.21 -20.53
C SER A 96 -3.81 -10.68 -20.42
N GLY A 97 -4.12 -10.12 -19.25
CA GLY A 97 -4.10 -8.68 -18.99
C GLY A 97 -3.12 -8.29 -17.88
N PRO A 98 -2.69 -7.01 -17.83
CA PRO A 98 -1.91 -6.53 -16.70
C PRO A 98 -2.79 -6.58 -15.47
N GLY A 99 -2.50 -7.45 -14.48
CA GLY A 99 -3.18 -7.40 -13.20
C GLY A 99 -2.87 -8.48 -12.17
N ILE A 100 -3.41 -8.31 -10.95
CA ILE A 100 -3.23 -9.22 -9.80
C ILE A 100 -4.49 -10.08 -9.55
N TYR A 101 -5.68 -9.55 -9.81
CA TYR A 101 -6.95 -10.21 -9.47
C TYR A 101 -7.67 -10.78 -10.69
N ASP A 102 -8.05 -12.05 -10.63
CA ASP A 102 -8.91 -12.68 -11.64
C ASP A 102 -10.38 -12.58 -11.22
N PRO A 103 -11.28 -12.12 -12.11
CA PRO A 103 -12.70 -12.07 -11.79
C PRO A 103 -13.30 -13.46 -11.51
N THR A 104 -12.73 -14.55 -12.03
CA THR A 104 -13.23 -15.91 -11.78
C THR A 104 -12.77 -16.47 -10.43
N THR A 105 -11.60 -16.06 -9.95
CA THR A 105 -11.03 -16.54 -8.67
C THR A 105 -11.41 -15.68 -7.48
N ILE A 106 -11.65 -14.38 -7.68
CA ILE A 106 -11.99 -13.44 -6.60
C ILE A 106 -13.36 -13.74 -5.97
N MET A 107 -14.28 -14.30 -6.75
CA MET A 107 -15.66 -14.59 -6.31
C MET A 107 -15.74 -15.79 -5.38
N ASN A 108 -14.66 -16.59 -5.29
CA ASN A 108 -14.61 -17.67 -4.33
C ASN A 108 -14.57 -17.10 -2.90
N HIS A 109 -15.48 -17.53 -2.03
CA HIS A 109 -15.63 -17.01 -0.67
C HIS A 109 -14.32 -17.00 0.13
N ASP A 110 -13.51 -18.05 0.02
CA ASP A 110 -12.20 -18.13 0.70
C ASP A 110 -11.21 -17.09 0.21
N GLN A 111 -11.21 -16.80 -1.10
CA GLN A 111 -10.33 -15.80 -1.70
C GLN A 111 -10.79 -14.39 -1.34
N LEU A 112 -12.10 -14.14 -1.41
CA LEU A 112 -12.67 -12.84 -1.05
C LEU A 112 -12.39 -12.49 0.42
N GLN A 113 -12.52 -13.47 1.34
CA GLN A 113 -12.20 -13.26 2.75
C GLN A 113 -10.71 -12.99 2.98
N LYS A 114 -9.82 -13.66 2.24
CA LYS A 114 -8.37 -13.40 2.28
C LYS A 114 -8.06 -11.98 1.79
N VAL A 115 -8.58 -11.59 0.64
CA VAL A 115 -8.36 -10.26 0.05
C VAL A 115 -8.92 -9.14 0.94
N SER A 116 -10.09 -9.37 1.55
CA SER A 116 -10.66 -8.43 2.53
C SER A 116 -9.73 -8.26 3.73
N ARG A 117 -9.27 -9.37 4.34
CA ARG A 117 -8.35 -9.32 5.48
C ARG A 117 -7.04 -8.63 5.13
N GLU A 118 -6.49 -8.90 3.95
CA GLU A 118 -5.27 -8.25 3.45
C GLU A 118 -5.47 -6.74 3.28
N GLY A 119 -6.60 -6.29 2.73
CA GLY A 119 -6.94 -4.87 2.62
C GLY A 119 -6.98 -4.16 3.98
N TRP A 120 -7.62 -4.77 4.97
CA TRP A 120 -7.67 -4.24 6.34
C TRP A 120 -6.31 -4.21 7.03
N VAL A 121 -5.48 -5.25 6.85
CA VAL A 121 -4.11 -5.28 7.41
C VAL A 121 -3.24 -4.20 6.78
N LYS A 122 -3.31 -4.02 5.46
CA LYS A 122 -2.58 -2.95 4.76
C LYS A 122 -3.01 -1.56 5.23
N LEU A 123 -4.32 -1.34 5.36
CA LEU A 123 -4.87 -0.09 5.87
C LEU A 123 -4.32 0.22 7.29
N GLY A 124 -4.36 -0.76 8.18
CA GLY A 124 -3.80 -0.62 9.53
C GLY A 124 -2.31 -0.32 9.52
N PHE A 125 -1.54 -0.98 8.65
CA PHE A 125 -0.12 -0.72 8.50
C PHE A 125 0.17 0.71 7.99
N TYR A 126 -0.54 1.19 6.97
CA TYR A 126 -0.36 2.56 6.46
C TYR A 126 -0.75 3.61 7.51
N LEU A 127 -1.82 3.37 8.27
CA LEU A 127 -2.25 4.27 9.35
C LEU A 127 -1.18 4.37 10.46
N LEU A 128 -0.63 3.25 10.92
CA LEU A 128 0.46 3.24 11.91
C LEU A 128 1.71 3.93 11.36
N SER A 129 2.04 3.68 10.09
CA SER A 129 3.18 4.29 9.42
C SER A 129 3.02 5.80 9.28
N PHE A 130 1.80 6.30 9.04
CA PHE A 130 1.50 7.74 8.98
C PHE A 130 1.85 8.45 10.29
N PHE A 131 1.38 7.93 11.44
CA PHE A 131 1.72 8.51 12.75
C PHE A 131 3.21 8.43 13.04
N TYR A 132 3.86 7.32 12.67
CA TYR A 132 5.30 7.17 12.81
C TYR A 132 6.09 8.20 11.98
N TYR A 133 5.75 8.41 10.70
CA TYR A 133 6.42 9.41 9.86
C TYR A 133 6.21 10.82 10.36
N LEU A 134 5.01 11.13 10.86
CA LEU A 134 4.73 12.43 11.49
C LEU A 134 5.62 12.65 12.72
N TYR A 135 5.71 11.66 13.61
CA TYR A 135 6.58 11.73 14.78
C TYR A 135 8.05 11.89 14.40
N ALA A 136 8.54 11.05 13.47
CA ALA A 136 9.92 11.06 13.03
C ALA A 136 10.30 12.38 12.35
N MET A 137 9.40 12.94 11.52
CA MET A 137 9.58 14.26 10.92
C MET A 137 9.77 15.33 12.00
N ILE A 138 8.86 15.42 12.98
CA ILE A 138 8.95 16.43 14.06
C ILE A 138 10.23 16.23 14.87
N TYR A 139 10.53 15.01 15.27
CA TYR A 139 11.73 14.69 16.04
C TYR A 139 13.01 15.10 15.31
N THR A 140 13.11 14.80 14.02
CA THR A 140 14.26 15.17 13.18
C THR A 140 14.37 16.66 12.94
N MET A 141 13.28 17.43 13.01
CA MET A 141 13.30 18.88 12.86
C MET A 141 13.62 19.61 14.16
N VAL A 142 13.21 19.06 15.31
CA VAL A 142 13.41 19.69 16.64
C VAL A 142 14.80 19.38 17.20
N THR A 143 15.32 18.19 16.94
CA THR A 143 16.59 17.72 17.52
C THR A 143 17.82 18.21 16.73
N THR A 144 17.63 18.82 15.55
CA THR A 144 18.68 19.34 14.66
C THR A 144 18.70 20.86 14.60
#